data_AF-A0A3E2W0C9-F1
#
_entry.id   AF-A0A3E2W0C9-F1
#
_cell.length_a   1.000
_cell.length_b   1.000
_cell.length_c   1.000
_cell.angle_alpha   90.00
_cell.angle_beta   90.00
_cell.angle_gamma   90.00
#
_symmetry.space_group_name_H-M   'P 1'
#
loop_
_entity.id
_entity.type
_entity.pdbx_description
1 polymer ?
#
loop_
_entity_poly.entity_id
_entity_poly.type
_entity_poly.pdbx_seq_one_letter_code
_entity_poly.pdbx_strand_id
1 'polypeptide(L)'
;MIEWLDQFVDTRSKRRHLLYLITLIACILLILPYLFLGVRLLQLSDYPSVFALLKEPLISQTYVSRIILDTISLASFSFMRTMSVLLKELRPFEVFTALLFLLVFPVVEKKRSTTVILLAALLAAGGIFFCTWQGLSSTSLAQAVVYIRCIGGILCALGSFLLCFLLYYTRRQLKSYYLSLQIRVEEIEERETGDAYD
;
A
#
# COMPACT_ATOMS: atom_id res chain seq x y z
N MET A 1 -29.47 11.04 -12.10
CA MET A 1 -28.23 10.23 -11.94
C MET A 1 -27.10 11.05 -11.35
N ILE A 2 -26.91 12.30 -11.79
CA ILE A 2 -25.95 13.25 -11.18
C ILE A 2 -26.38 13.64 -9.76
N GLU A 3 -27.64 13.96 -9.52
CA GLU A 3 -28.19 14.28 -8.18
C GLU A 3 -28.03 13.14 -7.15
N TRP A 4 -28.11 11.88 -7.60
CA TRP A 4 -27.90 10.73 -6.74
C TRP A 4 -26.42 10.56 -6.34
N LEU A 5 -25.50 10.94 -7.24
CA LEU A 5 -24.06 10.91 -6.97
C LEU A 5 -23.65 12.07 -6.03
N ASP A 6 -24.28 13.23 -6.20
CA ASP A 6 -24.02 14.42 -5.38
C ASP A 6 -24.31 14.15 -3.90
N GLN A 7 -25.36 13.39 -3.59
CA GLN A 7 -25.68 12.95 -2.22
C GLN A 7 -24.47 12.38 -1.43
N PHE A 8 -23.52 11.75 -2.11
CA PHE A 8 -22.34 11.13 -1.52
C PHE A 8 -21.15 12.10 -1.32
N VAL A 9 -21.23 13.32 -1.87
CA VAL A 9 -20.15 14.29 -2.04
C VAL A 9 -20.53 15.70 -1.54
N ASP A 10 -21.81 15.99 -1.28
CA ASP A 10 -22.31 17.34 -0.94
C ASP A 10 -21.47 18.05 0.13
N THR A 11 -21.20 17.37 1.24
CA THR A 11 -20.53 17.99 2.39
C THR A 11 -19.02 17.79 2.33
N ARG A 12 -18.27 18.77 2.87
CA ARG A 12 -16.81 18.64 3.06
C ARG A 12 -16.45 17.39 3.88
N SER A 13 -17.32 17.00 4.82
CA SER A 13 -17.15 15.78 5.63
C SER A 13 -17.27 14.50 4.78
N LYS A 14 -18.35 14.38 3.99
CA LYS A 14 -18.58 13.24 3.08
C LYS A 14 -17.42 13.07 2.10
N ARG A 15 -16.94 14.16 1.48
CA ARG A 15 -15.75 14.17 0.61
C ARG A 15 -14.50 13.63 1.28
N ARG A 16 -14.23 14.05 2.51
CA ARG A 16 -13.06 13.59 3.27
C ARG A 16 -13.14 12.11 3.60
N HIS A 17 -14.31 11.62 4.00
CA HIS A 17 -14.53 10.20 4.29
C HIS A 17 -14.41 9.33 3.04
N LEU A 18 -14.98 9.78 1.91
CA LEU A 18 -14.88 9.11 0.63
C LEU A 18 -13.41 9.01 0.17
N LEU A 19 -12.67 10.12 0.21
CA LEU A 19 -11.26 10.15 -0.17
C LEU A 19 -10.43 9.23 0.73
N TYR A 20 -10.71 9.21 2.04
CA TYR A 20 -10.04 8.28 2.97
C TYR A 20 -10.34 6.81 2.66
N LEU A 21 -11.59 6.47 2.33
CA LEU A 21 -11.97 5.11 1.92
C LEU A 21 -11.28 4.71 0.62
N ILE A 22 -11.20 5.60 -0.37
CA ILE A 22 -10.48 5.35 -1.62
C ILE A 22 -9.00 5.06 -1.35
N THR A 23 -8.35 5.87 -0.50
CA THR A 23 -6.96 5.63 -0.10
C THR A 23 -6.78 4.28 0.59
N LEU A 24 -7.67 3.93 1.53
CA LEU A 24 -7.60 2.64 2.22
C LEU A 24 -7.76 1.46 1.25
N ILE A 25 -8.71 1.54 0.32
CA ILE A 25 -8.93 0.51 -0.71
C ILE A 25 -7.70 0.39 -1.61
N ALA A 26 -7.13 1.51 -2.08
CA ALA A 26 -5.91 1.51 -2.87
C ALA A 26 -4.74 0.85 -2.12
N CYS A 27 -4.59 1.14 -0.82
CA CYS A 27 -3.58 0.49 0.01
C CYS A 27 -3.83 -1.02 0.19
N ILE A 28 -5.08 -1.45 0.36
CA ILE A 28 -5.43 -2.88 0.44
C ILE A 28 -5.08 -3.59 -0.87
N LEU A 29 -5.49 -3.02 -2.01
CA LEU A 29 -5.18 -3.56 -3.34
C LEU A 29 -3.69 -3.63 -3.60
N LEU A 30 -2.92 -2.66 -3.09
CA LEU A 30 -1.47 -2.67 -3.17
C LEU A 30 -0.86 -3.80 -2.32
N ILE A 31 -1.33 -4.05 -1.10
CA ILE A 31 -0.74 -5.03 -0.16
C ILE A 31 -1.04 -6.49 -0.53
N LEU A 32 -2.22 -6.78 -1.07
CA LEU A 32 -2.64 -8.14 -1.44
C LEU A 32 -1.62 -8.90 -2.30
N PRO A 33 -1.08 -8.34 -3.41
CA PRO A 33 -0.08 -9.04 -4.21
C PRO A 33 1.26 -9.25 -3.47
N TYR A 34 1.65 -8.37 -2.53
CA TYR A 34 2.84 -8.59 -1.69
C TYR A 34 2.63 -9.72 -0.67
N LEU A 35 1.41 -9.85 -0.13
CA LEU A 35 1.05 -10.97 0.75
C LEU A 35 1.08 -12.30 -0.01
N PHE A 36 0.50 -12.31 -1.21
CA PHE A 36 0.54 -13.48 -2.09
C PHE A 36 1.97 -13.88 -2.43
N LEU A 37 2.81 -12.89 -2.80
CA LEU A 37 4.23 -13.10 -3.02
C LEU A 37 4.92 -13.69 -1.78
N GLY A 38 4.68 -13.10 -0.59
CA GLY A 38 5.27 -13.58 0.66
C GLY A 38 4.96 -15.05 0.94
N VAL A 39 3.70 -15.45 0.79
CA VAL A 39 3.26 -16.84 1.01
C VAL A 39 3.94 -17.79 0.04
N ARG A 40 4.03 -17.40 -1.23
CA ARG A 40 4.67 -18.20 -2.27
C ARG A 40 6.18 -18.34 -2.07
N LEU A 41 6.84 -17.29 -1.60
CA LEU A 41 8.27 -17.33 -1.24
C LEU A 41 8.54 -18.23 -0.02
N LEU A 42 7.60 -18.33 0.93
CA LEU A 42 7.71 -19.23 2.07
C LEU A 42 7.56 -20.71 1.69
N GLN A 43 6.73 -21.02 0.69
CA GLN A 43 6.47 -22.39 0.21
C GLN A 43 7.58 -22.94 -0.70
N LEU A 44 8.66 -22.20 -0.88
CA LEU A 44 9.59 -22.40 -1.97
C LEU A 44 10.63 -23.48 -1.62
N SER A 45 10.59 -24.64 -2.26
CA SER A 45 11.50 -25.77 -1.99
C SER A 45 12.89 -25.58 -2.59
N ASP A 46 12.99 -25.10 -3.83
CA ASP A 46 14.20 -25.12 -4.65
C ASP A 46 14.50 -23.77 -5.32
N TYR A 47 15.78 -23.46 -5.51
CA TYR A 47 16.22 -22.19 -6.12
C TYR A 47 15.70 -21.93 -7.55
N PRO A 48 15.63 -22.91 -8.48
CA PRO A 48 15.06 -22.69 -9.81
C PRO A 48 13.58 -22.28 -9.76
N SER A 49 12.85 -22.76 -8.75
CA SER A 49 11.44 -22.43 -8.52
C SER A 49 11.23 -20.96 -8.17
N VAL A 50 12.27 -20.27 -7.68
CA VAL A 50 12.25 -18.79 -7.49
C VAL A 50 12.03 -18.08 -8.81
N PHE A 51 12.74 -18.46 -9.87
CA PHE A 51 12.61 -17.81 -11.18
C PHE A 51 11.28 -18.12 -11.85
N ALA A 52 10.75 -19.33 -11.66
CA ALA A 52 9.42 -19.69 -12.14
C ALA A 52 8.35 -18.84 -11.45
N LEU A 53 8.48 -18.65 -10.14
CA LEU A 53 7.56 -17.84 -9.35
C LEU A 53 7.62 -16.35 -9.71
N LEU A 54 8.83 -15.80 -9.86
CA LEU A 54 9.04 -14.39 -10.23
C LEU A 54 8.52 -14.07 -11.65
N LYS A 55 8.37 -15.08 -12.51
CA LYS A 55 7.81 -14.95 -13.86
C LYS A 55 6.27 -15.06 -13.90
N GLU A 56 5.61 -15.38 -12.80
CA GLU A 56 4.15 -15.41 -12.78
C GLU A 56 3.56 -14.01 -13.02
N PRO A 57 2.47 -13.88 -13.79
CA PRO A 57 1.97 -12.59 -14.27
C PRO A 57 1.45 -11.65 -13.17
N LEU A 58 1.02 -12.18 -12.02
CA LEU A 58 0.59 -11.38 -10.86
C LEU A 58 1.76 -10.99 -9.95
N ILE A 59 2.79 -11.85 -9.86
CA ILE A 59 3.94 -11.67 -8.97
C ILE A 59 4.97 -10.75 -9.61
N SER A 60 5.25 -10.92 -10.90
CA SER A 60 6.17 -10.08 -11.69
C SER A 60 5.80 -8.59 -11.68
N GLN A 61 4.55 -8.25 -11.38
CA GLN A 61 4.07 -6.88 -11.28
C GLN A 61 4.34 -6.22 -9.93
N THR A 62 4.83 -6.94 -8.92
CA THR A 62 5.19 -6.37 -7.62
C THR A 62 6.58 -5.72 -7.68
N TYR A 63 6.76 -4.60 -6.97
CA TYR A 63 8.04 -3.91 -6.84
C TYR A 63 9.17 -4.85 -6.41
N VAL A 64 8.92 -5.66 -5.37
CA VAL A 64 9.92 -6.58 -4.80
C VAL A 64 10.32 -7.65 -5.81
N SER A 65 9.38 -8.22 -6.57
CA SER A 65 9.72 -9.17 -7.63
C SER A 65 10.59 -8.56 -8.72
N ARG A 66 10.31 -7.32 -9.14
CA ARG A 66 11.11 -6.63 -10.16
C ARG A 66 12.51 -6.32 -9.67
N ILE A 67 12.65 -5.83 -8.45
CA ILE A 67 13.96 -5.60 -7.83
C ILE A 67 14.74 -6.91 -7.77
N ILE A 68 14.14 -8.00 -7.31
CA ILE A 68 14.84 -9.29 -7.20
C ILE A 68 15.32 -9.76 -8.59
N LEU A 69 14.48 -9.67 -9.62
CA LEU A 69 14.84 -10.04 -10.99
C LEU A 69 15.99 -9.19 -11.55
N ASP A 70 15.90 -7.86 -11.45
CA ASP A 70 16.95 -6.95 -11.93
C ASP A 70 18.23 -7.07 -11.10
N THR A 71 18.12 -7.34 -9.79
CA THR A 71 19.29 -7.53 -8.92
C THR A 71 20.01 -8.84 -9.21
N ILE A 72 19.29 -9.92 -9.53
CA ILE A 72 19.92 -11.17 -9.97
C ILE A 72 20.63 -11.01 -11.32
N SER A 73 20.11 -10.13 -12.20
CA SER A 73 20.76 -9.84 -13.49
C SER A 73 22.06 -9.04 -13.35
N LEU A 74 22.30 -8.40 -12.19
CA LEU A 74 23.53 -7.69 -11.89
C LEU A 74 24.62 -8.70 -11.47
N ALA A 75 25.57 -8.95 -12.38
CA ALA A 75 26.71 -9.85 -12.15
C ALA A 75 27.67 -9.41 -11.02
N SER A 76 27.58 -8.14 -10.56
CA SER A 76 28.37 -7.64 -9.45
C SER A 76 27.61 -6.60 -8.63
N PHE A 77 27.76 -6.71 -7.30
CA PHE A 77 27.10 -5.80 -6.38
C PHE A 77 27.78 -4.42 -6.39
N SER A 78 27.02 -3.37 -6.65
CA SER A 78 27.45 -1.98 -6.50
C SER A 78 26.32 -1.16 -5.91
N PHE A 79 26.56 -0.46 -4.81
CA PHE A 79 25.54 0.34 -4.10
C PHE A 79 24.81 1.31 -5.03
N MET A 80 25.55 2.00 -5.91
CA MET A 80 24.96 2.92 -6.88
C MET A 80 24.08 2.21 -7.91
N ARG A 81 24.46 1.01 -8.35
CA ARG A 81 23.64 0.19 -9.27
C ARG A 81 22.38 -0.32 -8.58
N THR A 82 22.49 -0.78 -7.33
CA THR A 82 21.34 -1.21 -6.52
C THR A 82 20.37 -0.05 -6.28
N MET A 83 20.87 1.15 -5.96
CA MET A 83 20.03 2.34 -5.80
C MET A 83 19.34 2.75 -7.12
N SER A 84 20.05 2.65 -8.24
CA SER A 84 19.48 2.91 -9.57
C SER A 84 18.37 1.90 -9.93
N VAL A 85 18.54 0.62 -9.59
CA VAL A 85 17.50 -0.41 -9.79
C VAL A 85 16.29 -0.15 -8.91
N LEU A 86 16.49 0.19 -7.63
CA LEU A 86 15.39 0.56 -6.73
C LEU A 86 14.55 1.71 -7.31
N LEU A 87 15.21 2.77 -7.78
CA LEU A 87 14.54 3.94 -8.37
C LEU A 87 13.85 3.63 -9.71
N LYS A 88 14.47 2.81 -10.56
CA LYS A 88 13.94 2.44 -11.88
C LYS A 88 12.67 1.58 -11.78
N GLU A 89 12.63 0.69 -10.81
CA GLU A 89 11.54 -0.27 -10.68
C GLU A 89 10.30 0.27 -9.97
N LEU A 90 10.34 1.52 -9.47
CA LEU A 90 9.19 2.21 -8.88
C LEU A 90 8.14 2.55 -9.93
N ARG A 91 6.94 1.98 -9.80
CA ARG A 91 5.82 2.30 -10.70
C ARG A 91 5.02 3.50 -10.22
N PRO A 92 4.38 4.25 -11.16
CA PRO A 92 3.54 5.39 -10.79
C PRO A 92 2.46 5.03 -9.76
N PHE A 93 1.83 3.86 -9.88
CA PHE A 93 0.79 3.42 -8.93
C PHE A 93 1.30 3.28 -7.49
N GLU A 94 2.52 2.78 -7.29
CA GLU A 94 3.15 2.64 -5.96
C GLU A 94 3.45 4.01 -5.37
N VAL A 95 3.97 4.92 -6.19
CA VAL A 95 4.25 6.32 -5.81
C VAL A 95 2.96 7.06 -5.47
N PHE A 96 1.92 6.96 -6.30
CA PHE A 96 0.63 7.59 -6.06
C PHE A 96 -0.02 7.07 -4.78
N THR A 97 0.01 5.76 -4.54
CA THR A 97 -0.54 5.16 -3.32
C THR A 97 0.24 5.61 -2.08
N ALA A 98 1.57 5.69 -2.16
CA ALA A 98 2.40 6.19 -1.07
C ALA A 98 2.15 7.68 -0.77
N LEU A 99 2.01 8.50 -1.81
CA LEU A 99 1.65 9.93 -1.68
C LEU A 99 0.25 10.11 -1.08
N LEU A 100 -0.74 9.37 -1.57
CA LEU A 100 -2.09 9.39 -1.01
C LEU A 100 -2.07 8.99 0.46
N PHE A 101 -1.34 7.93 0.82
CA PHE A 101 -1.17 7.54 2.22
C PHE A 101 -0.52 8.66 3.06
N LEU A 102 0.58 9.25 2.59
CA LEU A 102 1.30 10.31 3.32
C LEU A 102 0.49 11.60 3.47
N LEU A 103 -0.35 11.96 2.51
CA LEU A 103 -1.15 13.18 2.56
C LEU A 103 -2.43 13.00 3.38
N VAL A 104 -3.09 11.84 3.23
CA VAL A 104 -4.45 11.62 3.74
C VAL A 104 -4.43 11.07 5.15
N PHE A 105 -3.46 10.22 5.49
CA PHE A 105 -3.41 9.56 6.80
C PHE A 105 -3.11 10.52 7.97
N PRO A 106 -2.14 11.46 7.89
CA PRO A 106 -1.88 12.42 8.96
C PRO A 106 -3.00 13.44 9.19
N VAL A 107 -3.78 13.73 8.15
CA VAL A 107 -4.90 14.69 8.23
C VAL A 107 -6.07 14.07 8.97
N VAL A 108 -6.23 12.75 8.93
CA VAL A 108 -7.39 12.04 9.50
C VAL A 108 -7.06 11.36 10.83
N GLU A 109 -5.85 10.86 11.00
CA GLU A 109 -5.42 10.16 12.20
C GLU A 109 -4.34 10.91 12.98
N LYS A 110 -4.26 10.65 14.30
CA LYS A 110 -3.23 11.26 15.16
C LYS A 110 -1.84 10.91 14.62
N LYS A 111 -0.96 11.92 14.53
CA LYS A 111 0.43 11.81 14.01
C LYS A 111 1.20 10.57 14.50
N ARG A 112 0.95 10.10 15.73
CA ARG A 112 1.59 8.94 16.36
C ARG A 112 1.33 7.61 15.65
N SER A 113 0.17 7.39 15.05
CA SER A 113 -0.11 6.12 14.35
C SER A 113 0.61 6.05 13.01
N THR A 114 0.63 7.16 12.26
CA THR A 114 1.32 7.25 10.97
C THR A 114 2.82 7.05 11.12
N THR A 115 3.43 7.58 12.19
CA THR A 115 4.86 7.39 12.47
C THR A 115 5.20 5.93 12.76
N VAL A 116 4.34 5.20 13.47
CA VAL A 116 4.57 3.76 13.75
C VAL A 116 4.52 2.93 12.47
N ILE A 117 3.57 3.23 11.57
CA ILE A 117 3.44 2.53 10.29
C ILE A 117 4.65 2.82 9.39
N LEU A 118 5.09 4.08 9.32
CA LEU A 118 6.27 4.45 8.55
C LEU A 118 7.53 3.80 9.11
N LEU A 119 7.70 3.76 10.44
CA LEU A 119 8.81 3.05 11.07
C LEU A 119 8.79 1.56 10.76
N ALA A 120 7.62 0.91 10.84
CA ALA A 120 7.47 -0.50 10.50
C ALA A 120 7.81 -0.77 9.03
N ALA A 121 7.39 0.10 8.11
CA ALA A 121 7.72 0.01 6.69
C ALA A 121 9.22 0.21 6.43
N LEU A 122 9.88 1.13 7.13
CA LEU A 122 11.33 1.33 7.04
C LEU A 122 12.11 0.13 7.58
N LEU A 123 11.67 -0.46 8.70
CA LEU A 123 12.26 -1.69 9.22
C LEU A 123 12.08 -2.86 8.24
N ALA A 124 10.92 -2.94 7.57
CA ALA A 124 10.67 -3.91 6.49
C ALA A 124 11.68 -3.77 5.36
N ALA A 125 11.82 -2.55 4.85
CA ALA A 125 12.72 -2.23 3.74
C ALA A 125 14.17 -2.54 4.12
N GLY A 126 14.59 -2.18 5.33
CA GLY A 126 15.91 -2.52 5.86
C GLY A 126 16.13 -4.03 5.99
N GLY A 127 15.14 -4.77 6.49
CA GLY A 127 15.19 -6.22 6.61
C GLY A 127 15.27 -6.92 5.25
N ILE A 128 14.46 -6.51 4.28
CA ILE A 128 14.49 -7.04 2.90
C ILE A 128 15.82 -6.73 2.24
N PHE A 129 16.34 -5.51 2.40
CA PHE A 129 17.65 -5.11 1.88
C PHE A 129 18.78 -5.95 2.48
N PHE A 130 18.78 -6.15 3.80
CA PHE A 130 19.76 -6.98 4.50
C PHE A 130 19.68 -8.44 4.05
N CYS A 131 18.48 -9.02 3.94
CA CYS A 131 18.32 -10.39 3.44
C CYS A 131 18.77 -10.53 1.98
N THR A 132 18.54 -9.53 1.14
CA THR A 132 19.00 -9.52 -0.25
C THR A 132 20.52 -9.44 -0.32
N TRP A 133 21.15 -8.59 0.51
CA TRP A 133 22.60 -8.49 0.64
C TRP A 133 23.23 -9.83 1.05
N GLN A 134 22.71 -10.45 2.10
CA GLN A 134 23.22 -11.73 2.60
C GLN A 134 22.96 -12.87 1.61
N GLY A 135 21.82 -12.84 0.90
CA GLY A 135 21.50 -13.80 -0.16
C GLY A 135 22.49 -13.72 -1.33
N LEU A 136 22.82 -12.52 -1.81
CA LEU A 136 23.80 -12.30 -2.88
C LEU A 136 25.22 -12.64 -2.47
N SER A 137 25.55 -12.47 -1.19
CA SER A 137 26.89 -12.77 -0.64
C SER A 137 27.05 -14.25 -0.23
N SER A 138 26.00 -15.06 -0.35
CA SER A 138 26.02 -16.45 0.11
C SER A 138 26.84 -17.35 -0.81
N THR A 139 27.63 -18.23 -0.21
CA THR A 139 28.52 -19.17 -0.94
C THR A 139 27.80 -20.46 -1.32
N SER A 140 26.57 -20.68 -0.83
CA SER A 140 25.78 -21.88 -1.11
C SER A 140 24.36 -21.56 -1.54
N LEU A 141 23.88 -22.28 -2.56
CA LEU A 141 22.53 -22.13 -3.12
C LEU A 141 21.43 -22.33 -2.07
N ALA A 142 21.65 -23.25 -1.12
CA ALA A 142 20.74 -23.52 -0.02
C ALA A 142 20.59 -22.31 0.92
N GLN A 143 21.69 -21.62 1.25
CA GLN A 143 21.62 -20.39 2.06
C GLN A 143 20.89 -19.27 1.33
N ALA A 144 21.09 -19.11 0.03
CA ALA A 144 20.34 -18.13 -0.77
C ALA A 144 18.82 -18.36 -0.69
N VAL A 145 18.36 -19.62 -0.76
CA VAL A 145 16.94 -19.99 -0.62
C VAL A 145 16.41 -19.63 0.77
N VAL A 146 17.18 -19.83 1.84
CA VAL A 146 16.77 -19.44 3.20
C VAL A 146 16.55 -17.92 3.29
N TYR A 147 17.46 -17.10 2.73
CA TYR A 147 17.29 -15.64 2.74
C TYR A 147 16.07 -15.18 1.92
N ILE A 148 15.77 -15.85 0.82
CA ILE A 148 14.56 -15.59 0.01
C ILE A 148 13.28 -15.94 0.80
N ARG A 149 13.28 -17.07 1.53
CA ARG A 149 12.17 -17.42 2.44
C ARG A 149 12.03 -16.39 3.56
N CYS A 150 13.13 -15.87 4.12
CA CYS A 150 13.11 -14.80 5.11
C CYS A 150 12.46 -13.52 4.56
N ILE A 151 12.76 -13.13 3.31
CA ILE A 151 12.07 -12.02 2.62
C ILE A 151 10.56 -12.29 2.56
N GLY A 152 10.17 -13.52 2.18
CA GLY A 152 8.77 -13.94 2.19
C GLY A 152 8.10 -13.82 3.56
N GLY A 153 8.81 -14.24 4.63
CA GLY A 153 8.36 -14.12 6.01
C GLY A 153 8.13 -12.68 6.46
N ILE A 154 9.07 -11.77 6.13
CA ILE A 154 8.94 -10.34 6.43
C ILE A 154 7.72 -9.75 5.71
N LEU A 155 7.55 -10.07 4.42
CA LEU A 155 6.41 -9.62 3.62
C LEU A 155 5.07 -10.14 4.18
N CYS A 156 5.01 -11.41 4.59
CA CYS A 156 3.81 -11.98 5.19
C CYS A 156 3.48 -11.36 6.55
N ALA A 157 4.45 -11.25 7.45
CA ALA A 157 4.23 -10.73 8.80
C ALA A 157 3.77 -9.28 8.77
N LEU A 158 4.48 -8.42 8.05
CA LEU A 158 4.16 -7.01 7.94
C LEU A 158 2.96 -6.75 7.05
N GLY A 159 2.84 -7.46 5.93
CA GLY A 159 1.67 -7.35 5.07
C GLY A 159 0.39 -7.74 5.80
N SER A 160 0.42 -8.77 6.66
CA SER A 160 -0.75 -9.21 7.43
C SER A 160 -1.09 -8.20 8.52
N PHE A 161 -0.07 -7.70 9.23
CA PHE A 161 -0.25 -6.63 10.23
C PHE A 161 -0.87 -5.38 9.60
N LEU A 162 -0.32 -4.92 8.47
CA LEU A 162 -0.83 -3.76 7.73
C LEU A 162 -2.24 -4.02 7.19
N LEU A 163 -2.53 -5.22 6.68
CA LEU A 163 -3.86 -5.57 6.19
C LEU A 163 -4.90 -5.54 7.32
N CYS A 164 -4.60 -6.15 8.48
CA CYS A 164 -5.48 -6.10 9.66
C CYS A 164 -5.73 -4.66 10.10
N PHE A 165 -4.67 -3.84 10.11
CA PHE A 165 -4.75 -2.42 10.42
C PHE A 165 -5.65 -1.68 9.42
N LEU A 166 -5.42 -1.82 8.11
CA LEU A 166 -6.23 -1.19 7.07
C LEU A 166 -7.69 -1.62 7.12
N LEU A 167 -7.97 -2.91 7.37
CA LEU A 167 -9.34 -3.42 7.51
C LEU A 167 -10.05 -2.84 8.74
N TYR A 168 -9.35 -2.74 9.87
CA TYR A 168 -9.86 -2.08 11.07
C TYR A 168 -10.25 -0.62 10.78
N TYR A 169 -9.37 0.12 10.12
CA TYR A 169 -9.62 1.52 9.75
C TYR A 169 -10.73 1.67 8.71
N THR A 170 -10.81 0.76 7.74
CA THR A 170 -11.89 0.73 6.74
C THR A 170 -13.24 0.54 7.41
N ARG A 171 -13.36 -0.40 8.35
CA ARG A 171 -14.60 -0.60 9.12
C ARG A 171 -14.97 0.62 9.96
N ARG A 172 -13.99 1.20 10.65
CA ARG A 172 -14.21 2.41 11.46
C ARG A 172 -14.70 3.56 10.58
N GLN A 173 -14.14 3.73 9.39
CA GLN A 173 -14.51 4.82 8.50
C GLN A 173 -15.78 4.60 7.71
N LEU A 174 -16.11 3.36 7.35
CA LEU A 174 -17.43 3.01 6.83
C LEU A 174 -18.52 3.41 7.83
N LYS A 175 -18.33 3.14 9.13
CA LYS A 175 -19.28 3.54 10.17
C LYS A 175 -19.42 5.07 10.26
N SER A 176 -18.31 5.80 10.28
CA SER A 176 -18.32 7.27 10.30
C SER A 176 -18.95 7.86 9.04
N TYR A 177 -18.67 7.27 7.87
CA TYR A 177 -19.23 7.71 6.61
C TYR A 177 -20.74 7.48 6.56
N TYR A 178 -21.21 6.32 7.02
CA TYR A 178 -22.63 6.02 7.15
C TYR A 178 -23.36 7.04 8.03
N LEU A 179 -22.78 7.41 9.18
CA LEU A 179 -23.33 8.46 10.04
C LEU A 179 -23.35 9.83 9.33
N SER A 180 -22.31 10.16 8.55
CA SER A 180 -22.28 11.41 7.79
C SER A 180 -23.27 11.47 6.62
N LEU A 181 -23.68 10.30 6.10
CA LEU A 181 -24.68 10.18 5.04
C LEU A 181 -26.11 10.37 5.56
N GLN A 182 -26.34 10.17 6.86
CA GLN A 182 -27.64 10.45 7.49
C GLN A 182 -27.92 11.96 7.62
N ILE A 183 -26.88 12.80 7.56
CA ILE A 183 -27.02 14.25 7.55
C ILE A 183 -27.40 14.67 6.13
N ARG A 184 -28.67 15.03 5.93
CA ARG A 184 -29.12 15.72 4.71
C ARG A 184 -28.90 17.21 4.86
N VAL A 185 -28.30 17.81 3.83
CA VAL A 185 -28.21 19.27 3.72
C VAL A 185 -29.59 19.71 3.27
N GLU A 186 -30.33 20.41 4.14
CA GLU A 186 -31.50 21.16 3.70
C GLU A 186 -30.98 22.44 3.05
N GLU A 187 -31.25 22.62 1.76
CA GLU A 187 -31.08 23.90 1.09
C GLU A 187 -32.11 24.85 1.70
N ILE A 188 -31.64 25.81 2.49
CA ILE A 188 -32.49 26.93 2.91
C ILE A 188 -32.62 27.80 1.67
N GLU A 189 -33.72 27.62 0.92
CA GLU A 189 -34.14 28.63 -0.04
C GLU A 189 -34.37 29.91 0.77
N GLU A 190 -33.46 30.88 0.63
CA GLU A 190 -33.70 32.24 1.08
C GLU A 190 -34.94 32.73 0.34
N ARG A 191 -36.08 32.61 1.00
CA ARG A 191 -37.35 33.18 0.55
C ARG A 191 -37.09 34.67 0.38
N GLU A 192 -36.96 35.10 -0.87
CA GLU A 192 -36.92 36.51 -1.23
C GLU A 192 -38.08 37.20 -0.54
N THR A 193 -37.82 37.88 0.57
CA THR A 193 -38.74 38.83 1.18
C THR A 193 -38.75 40.06 0.28
N GLY A 194 -39.35 39.90 -0.89
CA GLY A 194 -39.92 40.98 -1.67
C GLY A 194 -41.27 41.34 -1.05
N ASP A 195 -41.25 41.84 0.19
CA ASP A 195 -42.40 42.55 0.72
C ASP A 195 -42.45 43.89 -0.01
N ALA A 196 -43.34 43.94 -1.00
CA ALA A 196 -43.85 45.13 -1.62
C ALA A 196 -44.35 46.10 -0.53
N TYR A 197 -43.69 47.25 -0.41
CA TYR A 197 -44.30 48.44 0.14
C TYR A 197 -44.80 49.29 -1.04
N ASP A 198 -46.07 49.09 -1.39
CA ASP A 198 -46.94 50.12 -1.99
C ASP A 198 -47.65 50.89 -0.86
#